data_AF-A0AAD5QY12-F1
#
_entry.id   AF-A0AAD5QY12-F1
#
_cell.length_a   1.000
_cell.length_b   1.000
_cell.length_c   1.000
_cell.angle_alpha   90.00
_cell.angle_beta   90.00
_cell.angle_gamma   90.00
#
_symmetry.space_group_name_H-M   'P 1'
#
loop_
_entity.id
_entity.type
_entity.pdbx_description
1 polymer ?
#
loop_
_entity_poly.entity_id
_entity_poly.type
_entity_poly.pdbx_seq_one_letter_code
_entity_poly.pdbx_strand_id
1 'polypeptide(L)'
;MLLLVLSTLIPLSFAGKECVWILGRVQCEHDPTKNLNVEIRVWDRDAPGPLKLIDPDDLMGVTFSTDDGRFQLDGCGDDFDWIPGLSNKPEPYVEIRHYCNSEEGEVITLPEFNVFVPKTHDMGTIILDTSKQ
;
A
#
# COMPACT_ATOMS: atom_id res chain seq x y z
N MET A 1 -40.01 -26.59 9.32
CA MET A 1 -38.75 -27.34 9.48
C MET A 1 -37.76 -27.09 8.34
N LEU A 2 -38.21 -26.95 7.08
CA LEU A 2 -37.34 -26.63 5.93
C LEU A 2 -36.74 -25.20 5.96
N LEU A 3 -37.46 -24.21 6.53
CA LEU A 3 -37.01 -22.82 6.68
C LEU A 3 -35.85 -22.62 7.69
N LEU A 4 -35.66 -23.56 8.62
CA LEU A 4 -34.59 -23.49 9.63
C LEU A 4 -33.24 -24.00 9.11
N VAL A 5 -33.24 -24.81 8.04
CA VAL A 5 -32.00 -25.34 7.43
C VAL A 5 -31.39 -24.35 6.44
N LEU A 6 -32.20 -23.46 5.87
CA LEU A 6 -31.71 -22.43 4.94
C LEU A 6 -31.02 -21.25 5.65
N SER A 7 -31.27 -21.06 6.94
CA SER A 7 -30.71 -19.97 7.75
C SER A 7 -29.30 -20.24 8.27
N THR A 8 -28.81 -21.49 8.19
CA THR A 8 -27.45 -21.87 8.61
C THR A 8 -26.40 -21.75 7.50
N LEU A 9 -26.79 -21.28 6.31
CA LEU A 9 -25.92 -21.10 5.14
C LEU A 9 -25.60 -19.62 4.86
N ILE A 10 -25.73 -18.74 5.85
CA ILE A 10 -25.19 -17.38 5.72
C ILE A 10 -23.73 -17.47 6.19
N PRO A 11 -22.73 -17.52 5.30
CA PRO A 11 -21.35 -17.33 5.71
C PRO A 11 -21.27 -15.96 6.38
N LEU A 12 -20.84 -15.93 7.64
CA LEU A 12 -20.42 -14.69 8.28
C LEU A 12 -19.14 -14.26 7.54
N SER A 13 -19.26 -13.37 6.56
CA SER A 13 -18.12 -12.69 5.97
C SER A 13 -17.57 -11.73 7.01
N PHE A 14 -16.41 -12.02 7.55
CA PHE A 14 -15.62 -11.04 8.28
C PHE A 14 -14.75 -10.33 7.23
N ALA A 15 -14.80 -9.00 7.23
CA ALA A 15 -13.87 -8.17 6.47
C ALA A 15 -12.85 -7.65 7.48
N GLY A 16 -11.58 -7.94 7.25
CA GLY A 16 -10.47 -7.40 8.04
C GLY A 16 -10.17 -5.98 7.56
N LYS A 17 -10.50 -4.98 8.38
CA LYS A 17 -10.04 -3.60 8.14
C LYS A 17 -8.78 -3.34 8.94
N GLU A 18 -7.68 -3.08 8.26
CA GLU A 18 -6.44 -2.62 8.89
C GLU A 18 -5.99 -1.31 8.24
N CYS A 19 -5.38 -0.44 9.05
CA CYS A 19 -4.90 0.86 8.60
C CYS A 19 -3.42 1.01 8.87
N VAL A 20 -2.76 1.83 8.07
CA VAL A 20 -1.34 2.15 8.15
C VAL A 20 -1.14 3.65 8.33
N TRP A 21 -0.13 3.99 9.13
CA TRP A 21 0.45 5.32 9.19
C TRP A 21 1.88 5.22 8.69
N ILE A 22 2.21 5.95 7.64
CA ILE A 22 3.51 5.91 6.99
C ILE A 22 4.16 7.28 7.04
N LEU A 23 5.40 7.33 7.49
CA LEU A 23 6.26 8.50 7.43
C LEU A 23 7.52 8.16 6.65
N GLY A 24 8.04 9.15 5.95
CA GLY A 24 9.33 9.01 5.28
C GLY A 24 9.78 10.30 4.62
N ARG A 25 10.91 10.19 3.93
CA ARG A 25 11.49 11.25 3.13
C ARG A 25 12.05 10.67 1.85
N VAL A 26 11.73 11.27 0.72
CA VAL A 26 12.41 10.98 -0.55
C VAL A 26 13.55 11.97 -0.77
N GLN A 27 14.62 11.53 -1.42
CA GLN A 27 15.78 12.37 -1.70
C GLN A 27 16.37 12.01 -3.07
N CYS A 28 16.33 12.98 -3.98
CA CYS A 28 17.11 13.04 -5.21
C CYS A 28 18.37 13.85 -4.92
N GLU A 29 19.53 13.21 -4.92
CA GLU A 29 20.81 13.80 -4.53
C GLU A 29 21.37 14.70 -5.62
N HIS A 30 21.21 14.33 -6.89
CA HIS A 30 21.72 15.12 -8.01
C HIS A 30 20.85 16.34 -8.36
N ASP A 31 19.54 16.30 -8.08
CA ASP A 31 18.61 17.42 -8.25
C ASP A 31 17.58 17.49 -7.11
N PRO A 32 17.88 18.24 -6.03
CA PRO A 32 16.98 18.38 -4.89
C PRO A 32 15.62 19.02 -5.22
N THR A 33 15.48 19.70 -6.36
CA THR A 33 14.17 20.27 -6.76
C THR A 33 13.15 19.18 -7.11
N LYS A 34 13.64 17.97 -7.45
CA LYS A 34 12.82 16.78 -7.73
C LYS A 34 12.30 16.08 -6.46
N ASN A 35 12.62 16.59 -5.27
CA ASN A 35 12.06 16.10 -4.01
C ASN A 35 10.62 16.55 -3.79
N LEU A 36 10.21 17.66 -4.42
CA LEU A 36 8.87 18.22 -4.31
C LEU A 36 7.88 17.42 -5.15
N ASN A 37 6.69 17.17 -4.59
CA ASN A 37 5.55 16.62 -5.32
C ASN A 37 5.84 15.25 -5.96
N VAL A 38 6.69 14.45 -5.30
CA VAL A 38 6.81 13.02 -5.59
C VAL A 38 5.55 12.34 -5.10
N GLU A 39 4.99 11.44 -5.89
CA GLU A 39 3.76 10.73 -5.56
C GLU A 39 4.08 9.44 -4.81
N ILE A 40 3.49 9.28 -3.62
CA ILE A 40 3.65 8.10 -2.78
C ILE A 40 2.28 7.43 -2.66
N ARG A 41 2.20 6.15 -2.99
CA ARG A 41 1.00 5.33 -2.88
C ARG A 41 1.27 4.16 -1.95
N VAL A 42 0.32 3.82 -1.09
CA VAL A 42 0.31 2.51 -0.43
C VAL A 42 -0.81 1.68 -1.01
N TRP A 43 -0.47 0.43 -1.29
CA TRP A 43 -1.32 -0.57 -1.91
C TRP A 43 -1.42 -1.77 -1.00
N ASP A 44 -2.56 -2.43 -1.03
CA ASP A 44 -2.76 -3.77 -0.54
C ASP A 44 -2.35 -4.77 -1.62
N ARG A 45 -1.63 -5.85 -1.28
CA ARG A 45 -1.25 -6.85 -2.28
C ARG A 45 -2.27 -7.98 -2.26
N ASP A 46 -3.02 -8.10 -3.35
CA ASP A 46 -3.96 -9.19 -3.56
C ASP A 46 -3.35 -10.37 -4.33
N ALA A 47 -4.19 -11.26 -4.85
CA ALA A 47 -3.83 -12.58 -5.34
C ALA A 47 -2.63 -12.61 -6.31
N PRO A 48 -1.69 -13.57 -6.21
CA PRO A 48 -0.50 -13.59 -7.06
C PRO A 48 -0.77 -14.07 -8.49
N GLY A 49 0.08 -13.62 -9.43
CA GLY A 49 0.12 -14.14 -10.80
C GLY A 49 -1.17 -13.88 -11.59
N PRO A 50 -1.71 -14.87 -12.33
CA PRO A 50 -2.93 -14.69 -13.14
C PRO A 50 -4.19 -14.38 -12.32
N LEU A 51 -4.18 -14.66 -11.01
CA LEU A 51 -5.32 -14.39 -10.14
C LEU A 51 -5.52 -12.88 -9.89
N LYS A 52 -4.50 -12.04 -10.14
CA LYS A 52 -4.63 -10.57 -10.14
C LYS A 52 -5.72 -10.03 -11.07
N LEU A 53 -6.11 -10.79 -12.10
CA LEU A 53 -7.19 -10.38 -13.00
C LEU A 53 -8.57 -10.39 -12.34
N ILE A 54 -8.70 -11.14 -11.25
CA ILE A 54 -9.94 -11.32 -10.51
C ILE A 54 -9.87 -10.55 -9.19
N ASP A 55 -8.66 -10.39 -8.66
CA ASP A 55 -8.38 -9.80 -7.35
C ASP A 55 -7.11 -8.94 -7.45
N PRO A 56 -7.21 -7.72 -8.01
CA PRO A 56 -6.08 -6.83 -8.23
C PRO A 56 -5.71 -6.04 -6.97
N ASP A 57 -4.42 -5.76 -6.78
CA ASP A 57 -3.89 -4.92 -5.69
C ASP A 57 -4.73 -3.64 -5.46
N ASP A 58 -5.27 -3.49 -4.25
CA ASP A 58 -6.16 -2.40 -3.87
C ASP A 58 -5.42 -1.14 -3.39
N LEU A 59 -5.84 0.04 -3.87
CA LEU A 59 -5.24 1.30 -3.45
C LEU A 59 -5.75 1.72 -2.06
N MET A 60 -4.87 1.66 -1.07
CA MET A 60 -5.18 2.04 0.32
C MET A 60 -5.05 3.54 0.59
N GLY A 61 -4.13 4.24 -0.08
CA GLY A 61 -3.91 5.68 0.13
C GLY A 61 -2.84 6.30 -0.78
N VAL A 62 -2.91 7.63 -0.94
CA VAL A 62 -1.97 8.42 -1.76
C VAL A 62 -1.60 9.71 -1.03
N THR A 63 -0.34 10.11 -1.11
CA THR A 63 0.15 11.42 -0.67
C THR A 63 1.20 11.96 -1.63
N PHE A 64 1.64 13.20 -1.38
CA PHE A 64 2.73 13.83 -2.13
C PHE A 64 3.78 14.39 -1.17
N SER A 65 5.05 14.32 -1.56
CA SER A 65 6.14 14.88 -0.76
C SER A 65 6.17 16.41 -0.77
N THR A 66 6.66 16.99 0.32
CA THR A 66 6.97 18.41 0.44
C THR A 66 8.27 18.78 -0.28
N ASP A 67 8.59 20.07 -0.32
CA ASP A 67 9.80 20.62 -0.97
C ASP A 67 11.12 20.03 -0.45
N ASP A 68 11.15 19.67 0.82
CA ASP A 68 12.27 18.98 1.46
C ASP A 68 12.21 17.44 1.35
N GLY A 69 11.23 16.91 0.63
CA GLY A 69 11.02 15.50 0.35
C GLY A 69 10.25 14.72 1.41
N ARG A 70 9.80 15.34 2.50
CA ARG A 70 9.05 14.64 3.57
C ARG A 70 7.64 14.29 3.12
N PHE A 71 7.12 13.17 3.60
CA PHE A 71 5.73 12.79 3.38
C PHE A 71 5.12 12.10 4.61
N GLN A 72 3.81 12.25 4.72
CA GLN A 72 2.96 11.50 5.65
C GLN A 72 1.79 10.95 4.85
N LEU A 73 1.51 9.66 5.05
CA LEU A 73 0.43 8.95 4.41
C LEU A 73 -0.34 8.15 5.46
N ASP A 74 -1.66 8.31 5.47
CA ASP A 74 -2.58 7.46 6.20
C ASP A 74 -3.47 6.72 5.17
N GLY A 75 -3.64 5.41 5.34
CA GLY A 75 -4.42 4.58 4.41
C GLY A 75 -5.00 3.36 5.11
N CYS A 76 -6.06 2.78 4.55
CA CYS A 76 -6.67 1.56 5.07
C CYS A 76 -6.98 0.60 3.93
N GLY A 77 -6.75 -0.69 4.16
CA GLY A 77 -7.19 -1.79 3.31
C GLY A 77 -8.38 -2.49 3.96
N ASP A 78 -9.29 -2.98 3.13
CA ASP A 78 -10.44 -3.78 3.55
C ASP A 78 -10.35 -5.12 2.83
N ASP A 79 -9.95 -6.13 3.58
CA ASP A 79 -9.61 -7.42 3.01
C ASP A 79 -10.72 -8.43 3.30
N PHE A 80 -11.24 -9.10 2.27
CA PHE A 80 -12.35 -10.05 2.43
C PHE A 80 -11.81 -11.46 2.72
N ASP A 81 -12.28 -12.06 3.82
CA ASP A 81 -11.96 -13.46 4.16
C ASP A 81 -12.58 -14.43 3.13
N TRP A 82 -11.87 -14.65 2.02
CA TRP A 82 -12.22 -15.58 0.93
C TRP A 82 -12.39 -17.03 1.42
N ILE A 83 -11.70 -17.41 2.50
CA ILE A 83 -11.77 -18.73 3.14
C ILE A 83 -12.36 -18.57 4.55
N PRO A 84 -13.55 -19.14 4.85
CA PRO A 84 -14.16 -19.05 6.17
C PRO A 84 -13.22 -19.55 7.28
N GLY A 85 -12.88 -18.66 8.21
CA GLY A 85 -12.01 -18.97 9.35
C GLY A 85 -10.52 -18.70 9.13
N LEU A 86 -10.12 -18.19 7.96
CA LEU A 86 -8.78 -17.66 7.70
C LEU A 86 -8.87 -16.15 7.48
N SER A 87 -8.30 -15.37 8.40
CA SER A 87 -8.23 -13.92 8.25
C SER A 87 -7.32 -13.57 7.07
N ASN A 88 -7.83 -12.84 6.09
CA ASN A 88 -7.00 -12.08 5.17
C ASN A 88 -6.68 -10.75 5.85
N LYS A 89 -5.40 -10.44 5.99
CA LYS A 89 -4.98 -9.14 6.51
C LYS A 89 -4.30 -8.43 5.34
N PRO A 90 -4.51 -7.12 5.20
CA PRO A 90 -3.83 -6.35 4.18
C PRO A 90 -2.32 -6.65 4.17
N GLU A 91 -1.76 -6.81 2.97
CA GLU A 91 -0.34 -7.00 2.70
C GLU A 91 0.25 -5.71 2.10
N PRO A 92 0.44 -4.65 2.91
CA PRO A 92 0.71 -3.33 2.38
C PRO A 92 2.11 -3.21 1.80
N TYR A 93 2.21 -2.54 0.66
CA TYR A 93 3.48 -2.14 0.04
C TYR A 93 3.39 -0.73 -0.52
N VAL A 94 4.55 -0.06 -0.67
CA VAL A 94 4.62 1.34 -1.13
C VAL A 94 5.12 1.41 -2.56
N GLU A 95 4.46 2.22 -3.38
CA GLU A 95 4.98 2.67 -4.67
C GLU A 95 5.31 4.16 -4.64
N ILE A 96 6.45 4.51 -5.21
CA ILE A 96 6.94 5.89 -5.30
C ILE A 96 7.13 6.22 -6.77
N ARG A 97 6.35 7.18 -7.27
CA ARG A 97 6.48 7.69 -8.63
C ARG A 97 7.20 9.03 -8.62
N HIS A 98 8.38 9.09 -9.23
CA HIS A 98 9.29 10.23 -9.18
C HIS A 98 9.90 10.56 -10.54
N TYR A 99 10.55 11.72 -10.62
CA TYR A 99 11.18 12.25 -11.84
C TYR A 99 12.67 12.57 -11.63
N CYS A 100 13.30 11.91 -10.65
CA CYS A 100 14.70 12.14 -10.31
C CYS A 100 15.62 11.80 -11.50
N ASN A 101 15.48 10.64 -12.14
CA ASN A 101 16.43 10.20 -13.17
C ASN A 101 15.94 10.38 -14.60
N SER A 102 14.64 10.63 -14.80
CA SER A 102 14.00 10.70 -16.11
C SER A 102 12.80 11.64 -16.07
N GLU A 103 12.62 12.42 -17.13
CA GLU A 103 11.47 13.32 -17.30
C GLU A 103 10.19 12.54 -17.68
N GLU A 104 10.31 11.32 -18.17
CA GLU A 104 9.19 10.39 -18.38
C GLU A 104 8.63 9.85 -17.06
N GLY A 105 9.44 9.86 -16.01
CA GLY A 105 9.12 9.40 -14.66
C GLY A 105 9.40 7.92 -14.45
N GLU A 106 9.77 7.58 -13.23
CA GLU A 106 10.10 6.23 -12.77
C GLU A 106 9.18 5.83 -11.61
N VAL A 107 8.98 4.52 -11.43
CA VAL A 107 8.23 3.96 -10.30
C VAL A 107 9.14 2.98 -9.57
N ILE A 108 9.28 3.17 -8.26
CA ILE A 108 9.93 2.23 -7.35
C ILE A 108 8.86 1.55 -6.51
N THR A 109 8.85 0.21 -6.52
CA THR A 109 8.00 -0.60 -5.64
C THR A 109 8.86 -1.12 -4.50
N LEU A 110 8.46 -0.81 -3.27
CA LEU A 110 9.19 -1.23 -2.07
C LEU A 110 8.60 -2.55 -1.53
N PRO A 111 9.37 -3.30 -0.73
CA PRO A 111 8.89 -4.54 -0.13
C PRO A 111 7.65 -4.34 0.75
N GLU A 112 6.88 -5.41 0.91
CA GLU A 112 5.77 -5.47 1.86
C GLU A 112 6.24 -5.22 3.30
N PHE A 113 5.35 -4.65 4.11
CA PHE A 113 5.60 -4.42 5.53
C PHE A 113 4.39 -4.84 6.38
N ASN A 114 4.62 -5.05 7.67
CA ASN A 114 3.61 -5.54 8.62
C ASN A 114 3.53 -4.62 9.85
N VAL A 115 3.28 -3.33 9.62
CA VAL A 115 3.17 -2.31 10.67
C VAL A 115 1.86 -1.56 10.49
N PHE A 116 0.92 -1.80 11.40
CA PHE A 116 -0.42 -1.24 11.38
C PHE A 116 -0.65 -0.30 12.56
N VAL A 117 -1.65 0.57 12.43
CA VAL A 117 -2.13 1.47 13.50
C VAL A 117 -2.36 0.69 14.80
N PRO A 118 -1.95 1.22 15.97
CA PRO A 118 -1.45 2.58 16.22
C PRO A 118 0.06 2.75 16.04
N LYS A 119 0.77 1.78 15.46
CA LYS A 119 2.21 1.94 15.16
C LYS A 119 2.38 2.63 13.82
N THR A 120 3.39 3.49 13.74
CA THR A 120 3.79 4.15 12.50
C THR A 120 4.89 3.35 11.82
N HIS A 121 4.74 3.12 10.52
CA HIS A 121 5.80 2.63 9.64
C HIS A 121 6.68 3.80 9.22
N ASP A 122 7.86 3.92 9.84
CA ASP A 122 8.86 4.92 9.45
C ASP A 122 9.82 4.29 8.42
N MET A 123 9.81 4.84 7.21
CA MET A 123 10.62 4.37 6.08
C MET A 123 12.00 5.04 6.03
N GLY A 124 12.26 6.02 6.89
CA GLY A 124 13.48 6.81 6.86
C GLY A 124 13.63 7.63 5.56
N THR A 125 14.86 7.71 5.04
CA THR A 125 15.16 8.41 3.79
C THR A 125 15.36 7.43 2.65
N ILE A 126 14.66 7.66 1.54
CA ILE A 126 14.65 6.85 0.33
C ILE A 126 15.37 7.63 -0.76
N ILE A 127 16.49 7.08 -1.23
CA ILE A 127 17.30 7.69 -2.29
C ILE A 127 16.70 7.35 -3.65
N LEU A 128 16.36 8.37 -4.44
CA LEU A 128 15.68 8.24 -5.73
C LEU A 128 16.65 8.11 -6.91
N ASP A 129 17.93 8.38 -6.71
CA ASP A 129 18.97 8.40 -7.76
C ASP A 129 19.26 7.01 -8.33
N THR A 130 18.90 5.95 -7.60
CA THR A 130 19.07 4.56 -8.05
C THR A 130 17.81 4.07 -8.73
N SER A 131 17.91 3.70 -10.00
CA SER A 131 16.78 3.30 -10.84
C SER A 131 16.11 1.96 -10.45
N LYS A 132 16.63 1.22 -9.47
CA LYS A 132 16.07 -0.06 -8.97
C LYS A 132 16.53 -0.34 -7.52
N GLN A 133 15.60 -0.66 -6.63
CA GLN A 133 15.85 -1.49 -5.44
C GLN A 133 15.23 -2.86 -5.64
#